data_AF-A0A821WHV5-F1
#
_entry.id   AF-A0A821WHV5-F1
#
_cell.length_a   1.000
_cell.length_b   1.000
_cell.length_c   1.000
_cell.angle_alpha   90.00
_cell.angle_beta   90.00
_cell.angle_gamma   90.00
#
_symmetry.space_group_name_H-M   'P 1'
#
loop_
_entity.id
_entity.type
_entity.pdbx_description
1 polymer ?
#
loop_
_entity_poly.entity_id
_entity_poly.type
_entity_poly.pdbx_seq_one_letter_code
_entity_poly.pdbx_strand_id
1 'polypeptide(L)'
;YEVEGLEHIPTKGPVLIVFYHGALPIDFYYLFAKVWLYRNRRVRVVADKFVFKIPGLGTLLEALGSQPATSGICKSMLEEGHVLAISPGGVREALFSDHNYRLIWKERRGFAKVAIESKATIIPMFTKNCREAACALTVGRRVLRYIYEKTRLPIVPIYGIFPVKLITYLGEPIPYDPDVTTEILAVQVKKGIEKLIEIHQRRPGSITQAILDRFSWFPMKRMKTKIE
;
A
#
# COMPACT_ATOMS: atom_id res chain seq x y z
N TYR A 1 -12.01 -10.02 -6.50
CA TYR A 1 -10.72 -9.54 -6.01
C TYR A 1 -9.74 -10.70 -6.08
N GLU A 2 -8.52 -10.45 -6.56
CA GLU A 2 -7.46 -11.46 -6.72
C GLU A 2 -6.18 -10.98 -6.04
N VAL A 3 -5.35 -11.94 -5.61
CA VAL A 3 -4.02 -11.69 -5.09
C VAL A 3 -3.04 -12.58 -5.86
N GLU A 4 -2.05 -11.97 -6.49
CA GLU A 4 -0.91 -12.64 -7.10
C GLU A 4 0.33 -12.47 -6.20
N GLY A 5 1.16 -13.51 -6.09
CA GLY A 5 2.34 -13.50 -5.21
C GLY A 5 2.02 -13.76 -3.75
N LEU A 6 0.87 -14.37 -3.42
CA LEU A 6 0.52 -14.69 -2.04
C LEU A 6 1.54 -15.66 -1.39
N GLU A 7 2.15 -16.51 -2.21
CA GLU A 7 3.29 -17.38 -1.92
C GLU A 7 4.52 -16.63 -1.38
N HIS A 8 4.70 -15.36 -1.75
CA HIS A 8 5.83 -14.53 -1.32
C HIS A 8 5.79 -14.15 0.16
N ILE A 9 4.65 -14.26 0.85
CA ILE A 9 4.57 -14.00 2.30
C ILE A 9 5.12 -15.21 3.06
N PRO A 10 6.27 -15.14 3.76
CA PRO A 10 6.74 -16.27 4.57
C PRO A 10 5.68 -16.79 5.56
N THR A 11 5.68 -18.09 5.85
CA THR A 11 4.75 -18.68 6.85
C THR A 11 5.09 -18.32 8.29
N LYS A 12 6.34 -17.90 8.56
CA LYS A 12 6.86 -17.52 9.87
C LYS A 12 7.77 -16.29 9.75
N GLY A 13 8.02 -15.65 10.89
CA GLY A 13 8.98 -14.54 11.00
C GLY A 13 8.42 -13.16 10.60
N PRO A 14 9.15 -12.09 10.92
CA PRO A 14 8.74 -10.71 10.67
C PRO A 14 8.56 -10.43 9.18
N VAL A 15 7.41 -9.88 8.80
CA VAL A 15 7.13 -9.47 7.41
C VAL A 15 6.60 -8.06 7.39
N LEU A 16 7.21 -7.21 6.58
CA LEU A 16 6.74 -5.85 6.32
C LEU A 16 6.27 -5.72 4.88
N ILE A 17 4.96 -5.64 4.67
CA ILE A 17 4.36 -5.30 3.38
C ILE A 17 4.43 -3.78 3.20
N VAL A 18 5.16 -3.33 2.18
CA VAL A 18 5.25 -1.89 1.86
C VAL A 18 4.45 -1.63 0.60
N PHE A 19 3.45 -0.75 0.70
CA PHE A 19 2.43 -0.64 -0.35
C PHE A 19 2.18 0.78 -0.85
N TYR A 20 1.71 0.87 -2.09
CA TYR A 20 1.17 2.09 -2.69
C TYR A 20 -0.20 2.45 -2.09
N HIS A 21 -0.40 3.67 -1.61
CA HIS A 21 -1.66 4.09 -0.99
C HIS A 21 -2.74 4.50 -2.01
N GLY A 22 -3.82 3.72 -2.11
CA GLY A 22 -5.08 4.16 -2.75
C GLY A 22 -5.78 5.26 -1.95
N ALA A 23 -6.81 5.93 -2.49
CA ALA A 23 -7.51 6.96 -1.70
C ALA A 23 -8.23 6.36 -0.48
N LEU A 24 -8.79 5.16 -0.64
CA LEU A 24 -9.32 4.31 0.43
C LEU A 24 -8.70 2.92 0.35
N PRO A 25 -8.38 2.27 1.49
CA PRO A 25 -7.75 0.95 1.53
C PRO A 25 -8.77 -0.19 1.36
N ILE A 26 -9.64 -0.12 0.34
CA ILE A 26 -10.69 -1.12 0.09
C ILE A 26 -10.08 -2.51 -0.20
N ASP A 27 -8.93 -2.51 -0.83
CA ASP A 27 -8.14 -3.69 -1.16
C ASP A 27 -7.61 -4.43 0.06
N PHE A 28 -7.31 -3.71 1.15
CA PHE A 28 -6.74 -4.32 2.37
C PHE A 28 -7.69 -5.30 3.05
N TYR A 29 -9.00 -5.06 3.02
CA TYR A 29 -9.97 -6.00 3.59
C TYR A 29 -9.89 -7.37 2.95
N TYR A 30 -9.77 -7.40 1.61
CA TYR A 30 -9.66 -8.65 0.88
C TYR A 30 -8.27 -9.29 1.02
N LEU A 31 -7.21 -8.49 1.07
CA LEU A 31 -5.87 -8.98 1.36
C LEU A 31 -5.81 -9.66 2.72
N PHE A 32 -6.37 -9.06 3.77
CA PHE A 32 -6.42 -9.64 5.12
C PHE A 32 -7.09 -11.01 5.11
N ALA A 33 -8.25 -11.11 4.47
CA ALA A 33 -8.99 -12.37 4.35
C ALA A 33 -8.15 -13.43 3.61
N LYS A 34 -7.50 -13.07 2.49
CA LYS A 34 -6.65 -13.99 1.73
C LYS A 34 -5.41 -14.44 2.52
N VAL A 35 -4.71 -13.53 3.18
CA VAL A 35 -3.54 -13.88 3.99
C VAL A 35 -3.95 -14.76 5.17
N TRP A 36 -5.08 -14.48 5.82
CA TRP A 36 -5.57 -15.30 6.91
C TRP A 36 -5.97 -16.70 6.43
N LEU A 37 -6.78 -16.81 5.38
CA LEU A 37 -7.30 -18.09 4.90
C LEU A 37 -6.22 -19.00 4.29
N TYR A 38 -5.27 -18.43 3.55
CA TYR A 38 -4.32 -19.23 2.76
C TYR A 38 -2.90 -19.28 3.35
N ARG A 39 -2.51 -18.30 4.17
CA ARG A 39 -1.19 -18.30 4.84
C ARG A 39 -1.28 -18.58 6.34
N ASN A 40 -2.48 -18.61 6.92
CA ASN A 40 -2.71 -18.71 8.35
C ASN A 40 -1.96 -17.63 9.16
N ARG A 41 -1.87 -16.42 8.60
CA ARG A 41 -1.24 -15.25 9.24
C ARG A 41 -2.21 -14.09 9.30
N ARG A 42 -2.12 -13.28 10.36
CA ARG A 42 -2.87 -12.04 10.48
C ARG A 42 -2.02 -10.86 10.02
N VAL A 43 -2.58 -10.05 9.13
CA VAL A 43 -1.98 -8.77 8.73
C VAL A 43 -2.42 -7.70 9.72
N ARG A 44 -1.46 -6.97 10.28
CA ARG A 44 -1.66 -5.75 11.05
C ARG A 44 -1.41 -4.56 10.14
N VAL A 45 -2.19 -3.50 10.33
CA VAL A 45 -1.98 -2.24 9.61
C VAL A 45 -1.75 -1.13 10.63
N VAL A 46 -0.97 -0.15 10.24
CA VAL A 46 -0.86 1.09 10.99
C VAL A 46 -1.49 2.23 10.22
N ALA A 47 -2.28 3.03 10.93
CA ALA A 47 -2.95 4.20 10.39
C ALA A 47 -2.42 5.48 11.05
N ASP A 48 -2.63 6.61 10.38
CA ASP A 48 -2.26 7.91 10.92
C ASP A 48 -3.01 8.17 12.24
N LYS A 49 -2.31 8.73 13.23
CA LYS A 49 -2.84 9.00 14.57
C LYS A 49 -4.13 9.83 14.55
N PHE A 50 -4.29 10.69 13.54
CA PHE A 50 -5.51 11.50 13.39
C PHE A 50 -6.76 10.64 13.19
N VAL A 51 -6.66 9.50 12.50
CA VAL A 51 -7.82 8.66 12.19
C VAL A 51 -8.46 8.10 13.46
N PHE A 52 -7.66 7.83 14.49
CA PHE A 52 -8.12 7.39 15.81
C PHE A 52 -8.77 8.51 16.64
N LYS A 53 -8.67 9.77 16.22
CA LYS A 53 -9.37 10.90 16.87
C LYS A 53 -10.79 11.12 16.33
N ILE A 54 -11.16 10.44 15.23
CA ILE A 54 -12.50 10.54 14.65
C ILE A 54 -13.44 9.62 15.45
N PRO A 55 -14.52 10.15 16.05
CA PRO A 55 -15.48 9.35 16.82
C PRO A 55 -16.02 8.15 16.01
N GLY A 56 -16.01 6.97 16.62
CA GLY A 56 -16.46 5.70 16.01
C GLY A 56 -15.45 5.05 15.05
N LEU A 57 -14.70 5.84 14.28
CA LEU A 57 -13.75 5.30 13.30
C LEU A 57 -12.51 4.67 13.95
N GLY A 58 -11.99 5.25 15.04
CA GLY A 58 -10.88 4.67 15.79
C GLY A 58 -11.20 3.27 16.30
N THR A 59 -12.33 3.10 16.97
CA THR A 59 -12.82 1.81 17.48
C THR A 59 -13.03 0.78 16.37
N LEU A 60 -13.60 1.20 15.23
CA LEU A 60 -13.75 0.33 14.07
C LEU A 60 -12.40 -0.17 13.54
N LEU A 61 -11.42 0.73 13.42
CA LEU A 61 -10.08 0.38 12.94
C LEU A 61 -9.33 -0.53 13.91
N GLU A 62 -9.44 -0.28 15.22
CA GLU A 62 -8.88 -1.17 16.24
C GLU A 62 -9.50 -2.57 16.18
N ALA A 63 -10.82 -2.68 16.01
CA ALA A 63 -11.51 -3.95 15.84
C ALA A 63 -11.05 -4.70 14.56
N LEU A 64 -10.68 -3.95 13.52
CA LEU A 64 -10.09 -4.48 12.29
C LEU A 64 -8.58 -4.76 12.40
N GLY A 65 -7.99 -4.57 13.58
CA GLY A 65 -6.58 -4.87 13.87
C GLY A 65 -5.60 -3.78 13.43
N SER A 66 -6.08 -2.55 13.18
CA SER A 66 -5.25 -1.39 12.86
C SER A 66 -4.82 -0.66 14.14
N GLN A 67 -3.57 -0.21 14.18
CA GLN A 67 -3.02 0.55 15.32
C GLN A 67 -2.45 1.91 14.90
N PRO A 68 -2.22 2.85 15.85
CA PRO A 68 -1.56 4.11 15.56
C PRO A 68 -0.13 3.90 15.04
N ALA A 69 0.23 4.56 13.95
CA ALA A 69 1.57 4.47 13.37
C ALA A 69 2.62 5.13 14.29
N THR A 70 3.33 4.29 15.05
CA THR A 70 4.54 4.68 15.80
C THR A 70 5.64 3.65 15.57
N SER A 71 6.90 4.10 15.52
CA SER A 71 8.02 3.19 15.27
C SER A 71 8.11 2.07 16.32
N GLY A 72 7.81 2.37 17.58
CA GLY A 72 7.81 1.39 18.67
C GLY A 72 6.76 0.29 18.47
N ILE A 73 5.52 0.65 18.12
CA ILE A 73 4.47 -0.33 17.81
C ILE A 73 4.85 -1.16 16.58
N CYS A 74 5.31 -0.52 15.51
CA CYS A 74 5.71 -1.24 14.30
C CYS A 74 6.84 -2.24 14.57
N LYS A 75 7.82 -1.84 15.38
CA LYS A 75 8.95 -2.68 15.78
C LYS A 75 8.47 -3.87 16.63
N SER A 76 7.71 -3.62 17.70
CA SER A 76 7.17 -4.70 18.56
C SER A 76 6.39 -5.73 17.74
N MET A 77 5.49 -5.30 16.86
CA MET A 77 4.72 -6.21 16.01
C MET A 77 5.61 -7.09 15.12
N LEU A 78 6.66 -6.51 14.54
CA LEU A 78 7.58 -7.28 13.71
C LEU A 78 8.44 -8.21 14.57
N GLU A 79 8.97 -7.77 15.71
CA GLU A 79 9.74 -8.61 16.64
C GLU A 79 8.91 -9.80 17.16
N GLU A 80 7.60 -9.64 17.33
CA GLU A 80 6.64 -10.70 17.64
C GLU A 80 6.36 -11.65 16.45
N GLY A 81 6.94 -11.38 15.28
CA GLY A 81 6.82 -12.19 14.07
C GLY A 81 5.49 -12.00 13.33
N HIS A 82 4.82 -10.84 13.46
CA HIS A 82 3.61 -10.54 12.70
C HIS A 82 3.89 -10.09 11.26
N VAL A 83 2.83 -10.09 10.45
CA VAL A 83 2.82 -9.40 9.15
C VAL A 83 2.29 -8.00 9.39
N LEU A 84 3.10 -6.99 9.12
CA LEU A 84 2.74 -5.58 9.22
C LEU A 84 2.66 -4.98 7.81
N ALA A 85 1.65 -4.15 7.53
CA ALA A 85 1.61 -3.38 6.29
C ALA A 85 1.68 -1.87 6.53
N ILE A 86 2.54 -1.19 5.77
CA ILE A 86 2.82 0.25 5.87
C ILE A 86 2.83 0.87 4.47
N SER A 87 2.18 2.03 4.33
CA SER A 87 2.42 2.92 3.20
C SER A 87 3.28 4.11 3.64
N PRO A 88 4.52 4.25 3.11
CA PRO A 88 5.39 5.38 3.45
C PRO A 88 4.82 6.74 3.01
N GLY A 89 4.09 6.76 1.89
CA GLY A 89 3.40 7.94 1.38
C GLY A 89 2.24 8.39 2.28
N GLY A 90 1.57 7.45 2.95
CA GLY A 90 0.49 7.70 3.90
C GLY A 90 -0.64 8.55 3.32
N VAL A 91 -1.30 9.33 4.18
CA VAL A 91 -2.43 10.20 3.80
C VAL A 91 -2.08 11.17 2.65
N ARG A 92 -0.83 11.66 2.58
CA ARG A 92 -0.42 12.55 1.50
C ARG A 92 -0.49 11.86 0.14
N GLU A 93 0.01 10.63 0.04
CA GLU A 93 -0.05 9.83 -1.19
C GLU A 93 -1.50 9.46 -1.53
N ALA A 94 -2.27 9.03 -0.51
CA ALA A 94 -3.68 8.70 -0.64
C ALA A 94 -4.50 9.84 -1.29
N LEU A 95 -4.31 11.07 -0.82
CA LEU A 95 -5.09 12.22 -1.28
C LEU A 95 -4.51 12.90 -2.52
N PHE A 96 -3.18 12.90 -2.68
CA PHE A 96 -2.51 13.76 -3.66
C PHE A 96 -1.66 13.03 -4.68
N SER A 97 -1.69 11.70 -4.80
CA SER A 97 -1.21 11.04 -6.01
C SER A 97 -2.10 11.39 -7.22
N ASP A 98 -1.65 11.08 -8.44
CA ASP A 98 -2.37 11.34 -9.69
C ASP A 98 -2.75 10.02 -10.38
N HIS A 99 -3.33 10.12 -11.57
CA HIS A 99 -3.69 8.96 -12.39
C HIS A 99 -2.47 8.23 -12.97
N ASN A 100 -1.25 8.74 -12.77
CA ASN A 100 -0.02 8.07 -13.17
C ASN A 100 0.59 7.24 -12.03
N TYR A 101 -0.10 7.11 -10.89
CA TYR A 101 0.32 6.26 -9.78
C TYR A 101 1.71 6.62 -9.23
N ARG A 102 2.05 7.91 -9.21
CA ARG A 102 3.33 8.38 -8.67
C ARG A 102 3.40 8.17 -7.16
N LEU A 103 4.48 7.56 -6.68
CA LEU A 103 4.77 7.43 -5.25
C LEU A 103 5.16 8.80 -4.67
N ILE A 104 4.58 9.16 -3.51
CA ILE A 104 4.80 10.46 -2.83
C ILE A 104 5.36 10.23 -1.42
N TRP A 105 6.56 9.68 -1.35
CA TRP A 105 7.21 9.33 -0.07
C TRP A 105 8.00 10.49 0.54
N LYS A 106 8.43 11.46 -0.26
CA LYS A 106 9.42 12.49 0.14
C LYS A 106 10.65 11.80 0.77
N GLU A 107 11.06 12.24 1.95
CA GLU A 107 12.20 11.70 2.71
C GLU A 107 11.79 10.63 3.75
N ARG A 108 10.55 10.10 3.68
CA ARG A 108 10.07 9.13 4.66
C ARG A 108 10.71 7.75 4.45
N ARG A 109 11.71 7.45 5.29
CA ARG A 109 12.43 6.16 5.31
C ARG A 109 12.28 5.39 6.63
N GLY A 110 11.42 5.85 7.54
CA GLY A 110 11.26 5.25 8.87
C GLY A 110 10.85 3.77 8.83
N PHE A 111 10.10 3.35 7.80
CA PHE A 111 9.75 1.94 7.60
C PHE A 111 10.98 1.05 7.35
N ALA A 112 11.99 1.55 6.62
CA ALA A 112 13.21 0.82 6.32
C ALA A 112 14.05 0.63 7.60
N LYS A 113 14.13 1.66 8.45
CA LYS A 113 14.77 1.56 9.77
C LYS A 113 14.12 0.48 10.63
N VAL A 114 12.78 0.52 10.74
CA VAL A 114 12.02 -0.47 11.51
C VAL A 114 12.20 -1.89 10.94
N ALA A 115 12.25 -2.04 9.61
CA ALA A 115 12.48 -3.33 8.97
C ALA A 115 13.86 -3.91 9.27
N ILE A 116 14.91 -3.09 9.19
CA ILE A 116 16.30 -3.50 9.50
C ILE A 116 16.42 -3.90 10.97
N GLU A 117 15.92 -3.07 11.90
CA GLU A 117 15.98 -3.35 13.33
C GLU A 117 15.24 -4.64 13.71
N SER A 118 14.13 -4.92 13.03
CA SER A 118 13.30 -6.11 13.30
C SER A 118 13.68 -7.32 12.44
N LYS A 119 14.75 -7.22 11.63
CA LYS A 119 15.18 -8.25 10.66
C LYS A 119 14.03 -8.75 9.77
N ALA A 120 13.15 -7.84 9.37
CA ALA A 120 11.93 -8.15 8.63
C ALA A 120 12.20 -8.42 7.16
N THR A 121 11.51 -9.42 6.60
CA THR A 121 11.41 -9.57 5.14
C THR A 121 10.44 -8.53 4.60
N ILE A 122 10.86 -7.71 3.62
CA ILE A 122 10.00 -6.70 3.01
C ILE A 122 9.33 -7.28 1.76
N ILE A 123 8.03 -7.02 1.59
CA ILE A 123 7.29 -7.38 0.39
C ILE A 123 6.71 -6.10 -0.24
N PRO A 124 7.23 -5.66 -1.40
CA PRO A 124 6.63 -4.60 -2.19
C PRO A 124 5.21 -4.99 -2.62
N MET A 125 4.24 -4.10 -2.47
CA MET A 125 2.85 -4.37 -2.83
C MET A 125 2.25 -3.25 -3.67
N PHE A 126 1.47 -3.63 -4.67
CA PHE A 126 0.66 -2.72 -5.46
C PHE A 126 -0.71 -3.34 -5.75
N THR A 127 -1.78 -2.54 -5.68
CA THR A 127 -3.11 -2.97 -6.10
C THR A 127 -3.55 -2.20 -7.34
N LYS A 128 -3.78 -2.94 -8.43
CA LYS A 128 -4.29 -2.41 -9.70
C LYS A 128 -5.66 -1.75 -9.49
N ASN A 129 -5.86 -0.61 -10.16
CA ASN A 129 -7.09 0.18 -10.18
C ASN A 129 -7.51 0.75 -8.81
N CYS A 130 -6.65 0.74 -7.79
CA CYS A 130 -7.01 1.24 -6.45
C CYS A 130 -7.35 2.74 -6.42
N ARG A 131 -6.85 3.53 -7.40
CA ARG A 131 -7.16 4.96 -7.55
C ARG A 131 -8.45 5.21 -8.31
N GLU A 132 -8.87 4.26 -9.14
CA GLU A 132 -10.15 4.29 -9.86
C GLU A 132 -11.28 3.70 -9.02
N ALA A 133 -10.98 2.82 -8.05
CA ALA A 133 -11.97 2.32 -7.10
C ALA A 133 -12.52 3.45 -6.22
N ALA A 134 -11.64 4.25 -5.63
CA ALA A 134 -12.00 5.43 -4.85
C ALA A 134 -11.15 6.61 -5.28
N CYS A 135 -11.81 7.70 -5.67
CA CYS A 135 -11.16 8.84 -6.30
C CYS A 135 -11.09 10.03 -5.35
N ALA A 136 -9.89 10.59 -5.17
CA ALA A 136 -9.71 11.86 -4.50
C ALA A 136 -10.08 13.01 -5.44
N LEU A 137 -10.85 13.99 -4.96
CA LEU A 137 -11.26 15.15 -5.74
C LEU A 137 -10.03 15.92 -6.29
N THR A 138 -10.04 16.20 -7.59
CA THR A 138 -8.95 16.91 -8.28
C THR A 138 -9.21 18.42 -8.44
N VAL A 139 -10.47 18.84 -8.36
CA VAL A 139 -10.85 20.26 -8.39
C VAL A 139 -10.29 20.96 -7.16
N GLY A 140 -9.66 22.13 -7.35
CA GLY A 140 -9.05 22.88 -6.24
C GLY A 140 -7.81 22.22 -5.61
N ARG A 141 -7.24 21.19 -6.23
CA ARG A 141 -6.16 20.37 -5.65
C ARG A 141 -4.95 21.15 -5.13
N ARG A 142 -4.59 22.28 -5.75
CA ARG A 142 -3.49 23.14 -5.26
C ARG A 142 -3.82 23.76 -3.90
N VAL A 143 -5.03 24.29 -3.74
CA VAL A 143 -5.52 24.90 -2.49
C VAL A 143 -5.70 23.82 -1.42
N LEU A 144 -6.34 22.70 -1.75
CA LEU A 144 -6.51 21.58 -0.82
C LEU A 144 -5.17 21.02 -0.35
N ARG A 145 -4.17 20.91 -1.25
CA ARG A 145 -2.81 20.50 -0.89
C ARG A 145 -2.14 21.50 0.04
N TYR A 146 -2.26 22.79 -0.24
CA TYR A 146 -1.72 23.85 0.62
C TYR A 146 -2.29 23.77 2.03
N ILE A 147 -3.62 23.64 2.16
CA ILE A 147 -4.28 23.50 3.46
C ILE A 147 -3.80 22.22 4.17
N TYR A 148 -3.80 21.07 3.48
CA TYR A 148 -3.30 19.81 4.05
C TYR A 148 -1.85 19.90 4.54
N GLU A 149 -0.97 20.58 3.80
CA GLU A 149 0.42 20.72 4.21
C GLU A 149 0.60 21.55 5.48
N LYS A 150 -0.30 22.53 5.71
CA LYS A 150 -0.33 23.34 6.94
C LYS A 150 -1.02 22.66 8.12
N THR A 151 -2.17 22.01 7.89
CA THR A 151 -3.04 21.52 8.97
C THR A 151 -2.96 20.03 9.20
N ARG A 152 -2.46 19.26 8.24
CA ARG A 152 -2.51 17.79 8.18
C ARG A 152 -3.91 17.19 8.19
N LEU A 153 -4.95 18.00 8.04
CA LEU A 153 -6.34 17.53 8.01
C LEU A 153 -6.67 16.94 6.63
N PRO A 154 -7.23 15.72 6.56
CA PRO A 154 -7.59 15.06 5.30
C PRO A 154 -8.91 15.61 4.74
N ILE A 155 -8.92 16.88 4.32
CA ILE A 155 -10.11 17.59 3.85
C ILE A 155 -10.48 17.32 2.39
N VAL A 156 -9.72 16.46 1.69
CA VAL A 156 -9.97 16.18 0.27
C VAL A 156 -11.14 15.22 0.18
N PRO A 157 -12.28 15.62 -0.43
CA PRO A 157 -13.40 14.74 -0.61
C PRO A 157 -13.01 13.52 -1.45
N ILE A 158 -13.43 12.34 -1.00
CA ILE A 158 -13.31 11.10 -1.75
C ILE A 158 -14.69 10.75 -2.29
N TYR A 159 -14.75 10.42 -3.57
CA TYR A 159 -15.97 10.00 -4.24
C TYR A 159 -15.74 8.70 -5.01
N GLY A 160 -16.81 8.11 -5.52
CA GLY A 160 -16.77 6.83 -6.22
C GLY A 160 -17.10 5.68 -5.27
N ILE A 161 -16.17 4.73 -5.12
CA ILE A 161 -16.45 3.31 -4.81
C ILE A 161 -16.97 2.59 -6.06
N PHE A 162 -16.28 2.85 -7.18
CA PHE A 162 -16.60 2.23 -8.44
C PHE A 162 -16.30 0.73 -8.37
N PRO A 163 -17.15 -0.11 -9.00
CA PRO A 163 -17.01 -1.55 -8.97
C PRO A 163 -15.88 -2.01 -9.91
N VAL A 164 -14.66 -1.48 -9.80
CA VAL A 164 -13.53 -1.83 -10.68
C VAL A 164 -12.95 -3.22 -10.36
N LYS A 165 -12.21 -3.79 -11.31
CA LYS A 165 -11.40 -4.99 -11.03
C LYS A 165 -10.17 -4.60 -10.19
N LEU A 166 -10.14 -5.08 -8.95
CA LEU A 166 -8.97 -5.00 -8.06
C LEU A 166 -8.18 -6.31 -8.09
N ILE A 167 -6.89 -6.20 -8.37
CA ILE A 167 -5.90 -7.28 -8.27
C ILE A 167 -4.71 -6.74 -7.48
N THR A 168 -4.38 -7.38 -6.37
CA THR A 168 -3.20 -7.05 -5.57
C THR A 168 -2.03 -7.92 -6.01
N TYR A 169 -0.90 -7.30 -6.26
CA TYR A 169 0.35 -7.96 -6.62
C TYR A 169 1.33 -7.78 -5.46
N LEU A 170 1.81 -8.91 -4.95
CA LEU A 170 2.88 -8.98 -3.97
C LEU A 170 4.16 -9.30 -4.74
N GLY A 171 5.09 -8.35 -4.76
CA GLY A 171 6.38 -8.51 -5.44
C GLY A 171 7.30 -9.49 -4.74
N GLU A 172 8.45 -9.75 -5.36
CA GLU A 172 9.48 -10.61 -4.81
C GLU A 172 9.89 -10.16 -3.39
N PRO A 173 10.06 -11.10 -2.44
CA PRO A 173 10.54 -10.78 -1.11
C PRO A 173 11.95 -10.17 -1.15
N ILE A 174 12.13 -9.06 -0.44
CA ILE A 174 13.43 -8.47 -0.15
C ILE A 174 13.84 -9.00 1.24
N PRO A 175 14.74 -9.99 1.32
CA PRO A 175 15.17 -10.56 2.59
C PRO A 175 15.95 -9.53 3.41
N TYR A 176 16.07 -9.79 4.71
CA TYR A 176 16.94 -9.00 5.58
C TYR A 176 18.40 -9.12 5.12
N ASP A 177 19.06 -7.96 5.03
CA ASP A 177 20.48 -7.82 4.75
C ASP A 177 21.09 -6.96 5.88
N PRO A 178 22.08 -7.48 6.66
CA PRO A 178 22.69 -6.72 7.74
C PRO A 178 23.52 -5.52 7.26
N ASP A 179 23.98 -5.52 6.01
CA ASP A 179 24.88 -4.51 5.46
C ASP A 179 24.14 -3.38 4.72
N VAL A 180 22.82 -3.52 4.52
CA VAL A 180 22.01 -2.53 3.81
C VAL A 180 21.72 -1.31 4.67
N THR A 181 21.91 -0.12 4.08
CA THR A 181 21.50 1.13 4.73
C THR A 181 20.01 1.40 4.55
N THR A 182 19.44 2.23 5.43
CA THR A 182 18.03 2.65 5.35
C THR A 182 17.69 3.33 4.02
N GLU A 183 18.63 4.08 3.46
CA GLU A 183 18.55 4.78 2.19
C GLU A 183 18.42 3.80 1.03
N ILE A 184 19.35 2.85 0.96
CA ILE A 184 19.42 1.85 -0.11
C ILE A 184 18.17 0.98 -0.06
N LEU A 185 17.80 0.49 1.12
CA LEU A 185 16.61 -0.33 1.29
C LEU A 185 15.34 0.42 0.87
N ALA A 186 15.19 1.69 1.29
CA ALA A 186 14.04 2.49 0.88
C ALA A 186 13.95 2.67 -0.64
N VAL A 187 15.09 2.86 -1.33
CA VAL A 187 15.16 2.97 -2.79
C VAL A 187 14.83 1.63 -3.46
N GLN A 188 15.35 0.51 -2.96
CA GLN A 188 15.06 -0.83 -3.48
C GLN A 188 13.57 -1.14 -3.41
N VAL A 189 12.94 -0.91 -2.25
CA VAL A 189 11.51 -1.15 -2.04
C VAL A 189 10.67 -0.24 -2.94
N LYS A 190 11.05 1.04 -3.06
CA LYS A 190 10.39 1.98 -3.97
C LYS A 190 10.43 1.49 -5.42
N LYS A 191 11.60 1.07 -5.91
CA LYS A 191 11.78 0.50 -7.24
C LYS A 191 10.93 -0.76 -7.44
N GLY A 192 10.83 -1.62 -6.41
CA GLY A 192 9.97 -2.80 -6.42
C GLY A 192 8.49 -2.43 -6.67
N ILE A 193 7.96 -1.44 -5.97
CA ILE A 193 6.57 -0.97 -6.16
C ILE A 193 6.39 -0.28 -7.51
N GLU A 194 7.35 0.56 -7.93
CA GLU A 194 7.31 1.22 -9.26
C GLU A 194 7.29 0.20 -10.40
N LYS A 195 8.06 -0.89 -10.28
CA LYS A 195 8.05 -2.02 -11.23
C LYS A 195 6.69 -2.72 -11.27
N LEU A 196 6.06 -2.97 -10.11
CA LEU A 196 4.71 -3.55 -10.07
C LEU A 196 3.68 -2.64 -10.75
N ILE A 197 3.74 -1.32 -10.50
CA ILE A 197 2.87 -0.35 -11.15
C ILE A 197 3.09 -0.34 -12.67
N GLU A 198 4.34 -0.36 -13.11
CA GLU A 198 4.68 -0.36 -14.53
C GLU A 198 4.14 -1.59 -15.28
N ILE A 199 4.25 -2.77 -14.67
CA ILE A 199 3.79 -4.03 -15.28
C ILE A 199 2.27 -4.15 -15.25
N HIS A 200 1.63 -3.74 -14.15
CA HIS A 200 0.25 -4.14 -13.85
C HIS A 200 -0.78 -3.01 -13.95
N GLN A 201 -0.37 -1.75 -14.15
CA GLN A 201 -1.28 -0.61 -14.20
C GLN A 201 -1.24 0.12 -15.54
N ARG A 202 -2.42 0.35 -16.11
CA ARG A 202 -2.57 1.29 -17.22
C ARG A 202 -2.43 2.72 -16.72
N ARG A 203 -1.56 3.50 -17.37
CA ARG A 203 -1.26 4.90 -17.02
C ARG A 203 -1.42 5.81 -18.24
N PRO A 204 -2.12 6.95 -18.12
CA PRO A 204 -2.91 7.35 -16.96
C PRO A 204 -4.08 6.38 -16.71
N GLY A 205 -4.45 6.21 -15.45
CA GLY A 205 -5.61 5.40 -15.03
C GLY A 205 -6.92 5.96 -15.60
N SER A 206 -7.90 5.08 -15.78
CA SER A 206 -9.19 5.40 -16.38
C SER A 206 -10.29 4.57 -15.72
N ILE A 207 -11.29 5.23 -15.14
CA ILE A 207 -12.40 4.58 -14.42
C ILE A 207 -13.17 3.65 -15.36
N THR A 208 -13.49 4.12 -16.57
CA THR A 208 -14.24 3.31 -17.55
C THR A 208 -13.50 2.03 -17.90
N GLN A 209 -12.20 2.13 -18.16
CA GLN A 209 -11.35 0.98 -18.45
C GLN A 209 -11.19 0.05 -17.24
N ALA A 210 -11.05 0.61 -16.04
CA ALA A 210 -10.96 -0.16 -14.80
C ALA A 210 -12.24 -0.93 -14.46
N ILE A 211 -13.42 -0.42 -14.88
CA ILE A 211 -14.69 -1.15 -14.83
C ILE A 211 -14.71 -2.25 -15.90
N LEU A 212 -14.30 -1.95 -17.13
CA LEU A 212 -14.23 -2.92 -18.22
C LEU A 212 -13.30 -4.10 -17.88
N ASP A 213 -12.20 -3.86 -17.16
CA ASP A 213 -11.29 -4.88 -16.63
C ASP A 213 -11.99 -5.98 -15.79
N ARG A 214 -13.23 -5.78 -15.33
CA ARG A 214 -14.02 -6.85 -14.70
C ARG A 214 -14.48 -7.92 -15.69
N PHE A 215 -14.76 -7.50 -16.91
CA PHE A 215 -15.44 -8.29 -17.94
C PHE A 215 -14.46 -8.77 -19.01
N SER A 216 -13.34 -8.07 -19.20
CA SER A 216 -12.29 -8.52 -20.11
C SER A 216 -11.51 -9.69 -19.52
N TRP A 217 -11.69 -10.85 -20.14
CA TRP A 217 -10.93 -12.08 -19.90
C TRP A 217 -9.51 -12.05 -20.51
N PHE A 218 -9.06 -10.90 -21.02
CA PHE A 218 -7.79 -10.79 -21.73
C PHE A 218 -6.66 -10.36 -20.79
N PRO A 219 -5.68 -11.22 -20.49
CA PRO A 219 -4.49 -10.82 -19.77
C PRO A 219 -3.79 -9.73 -20.57
N MET A 220 -3.40 -8.63 -19.90
CA MET A 220 -2.47 -7.68 -20.51
C MET A 220 -1.26 -8.47 -20.98
N LYS A 221 -0.91 -8.36 -22.26
CA LYS A 221 0.29 -9.00 -22.83
C LYS A 221 1.47 -8.67 -21.90
N ARG A 222 1.98 -9.68 -21.18
CA ARG A 222 3.29 -9.60 -20.52
C ARG A 222 4.27 -9.15 -21.60
N MET A 223 4.77 -7.92 -21.52
CA MET A 223 5.97 -7.56 -22.27
C MET A 223 7.05 -8.51 -21.79
N LYS A 224 7.38 -9.51 -22.61
CA LYS A 224 8.57 -10.31 -22.42
C LYS A 224 9.73 -9.33 -22.52
N THR A 225 10.34 -8.99 -21.39
CA THR A 225 11.70 -8.46 -21.38
C THR A 225 12.58 -9.52 -22.03
N LYS A 226 12.90 -9.34 -23.31
CA LYS A 226 14.08 -9.96 -23.90
C LYS A 226 15.27 -9.38 -23.15
N ILE A 227 15.85 -10.18 -22.27
CA ILE A 227 17.22 -9.98 -21.83
C ILE A 227 18.01 -10.81 -22.84
N GLU A 228 18.62 -10.11 -23.81
CA GLU A 228 19.79 -10.60 -24.55
C GLU A 228 21.03 -10.08 -23.81
#